data_AF-A0A2V8MC42-F1
#
_entry.id   AF-A0A2V8MC42-F1
#
_cell.length_a   1.000
_cell.length_b   1.000
_cell.length_c   1.000
_cell.angle_alpha   90.00
_cell.angle_beta   90.00
_cell.angle_gamma   90.00
#
_symmetry.space_group_name_H-M   'P 1'
#
loop_
_entity.id
_entity.type
_entity.pdbx_description
1 polymer ?
#
loop_
_entity_poly.entity_id
_entity_poly.type
_entity_poly.pdbx_seq_one_letter_code
_entity_poly.pdbx_strand_id
1 'polypeptide(L)'
;MTFPRASGILLHPTSLPSPFGIGDLGDEAYAFADFLVAGKCLHTSGEDIHWDFIRAVFASVADTAIIPLQDLLGLGTEGRMNLPNSTEGNWSWRFAKEDLTDIHGERLRDLTETYGRTPKHEVGSIRLDQDKE
;
A
#
# COMPACT_ATOMS: atom_id res chain seq x y z
N MET A 1 -13.91 10.39 18.89
CA MET A 1 -14.54 10.32 17.56
C MET A 1 -15.14 8.92 17.41
N THR A 2 -16.44 8.81 17.18
CA THR A 2 -17.10 7.54 16.87
C THR A 2 -16.99 7.30 15.38
N PHE A 3 -16.15 6.35 14.97
CA PHE A 3 -16.10 5.93 13.57
C PHE A 3 -17.39 5.16 13.23
N PRO A 4 -18.00 5.41 12.06
CA PRO A 4 -19.06 4.54 11.55
C PRO A 4 -18.58 3.09 11.48
N ARG A 5 -19.44 2.13 11.80
CA ARG A 5 -19.11 0.70 11.63
C ARG A 5 -18.84 0.42 10.15
N ALA A 6 -17.68 -0.16 9.85
CA ALA A 6 -17.27 -0.55 8.50
C ALA A 6 -16.91 -2.04 8.43
N SER A 7 -16.90 -2.60 7.23
CA SER A 7 -16.49 -3.98 6.95
C SER A 7 -15.78 -4.01 5.60
N GLY A 8 -14.70 -4.80 5.50
CA GLY A 8 -13.93 -4.98 4.28
C GLY A 8 -13.50 -6.43 4.10
N ILE A 9 -13.10 -6.78 2.88
CA ILE A 9 -12.54 -8.09 2.53
C ILE A 9 -11.07 -7.88 2.21
N LEU A 10 -10.21 -8.63 2.89
CA LEU A 10 -8.77 -8.64 2.61
C LEU A 10 -8.50 -9.67 1.52
N LEU A 11 -8.03 -9.22 0.36
CA LEU A 11 -7.52 -10.06 -0.72
C LEU A 11 -6.04 -9.74 -0.90
N HIS A 12 -5.19 -10.77 -0.84
CA HIS A 12 -3.79 -10.58 -1.14
C HIS A 12 -3.62 -10.37 -2.66
N PRO A 13 -2.88 -9.34 -3.13
CA PRO A 13 -2.80 -9.00 -4.57
C PRO A 13 -2.38 -10.17 -5.46
N THR A 14 -1.51 -11.06 -4.98
CA THR A 14 -1.09 -12.25 -5.74
C THR A 14 -2.22 -13.26 -5.99
N SER A 15 -3.37 -13.10 -5.34
CA SER A 15 -4.57 -13.95 -5.51
C SER A 15 -5.46 -13.47 -6.65
N LEU A 16 -5.20 -12.27 -7.20
CA LEU A 16 -5.91 -11.78 -8.37
C LEU A 16 -5.55 -12.65 -9.58
N PRO A 17 -6.51 -12.98 -10.46
CA PRO A 17 -6.17 -13.60 -11.73
C PRO A 17 -5.27 -12.64 -12.53
N SER A 18 -4.22 -13.18 -13.14
CA SER A 18 -3.33 -12.45 -14.03
C SER A 18 -2.82 -13.41 -15.11
N PRO A 19 -2.60 -12.93 -16.35
CA PRO A 19 -1.98 -13.73 -17.42
C PRO A 19 -0.63 -14.36 -17.04
N PHE A 20 0.04 -13.80 -16.02
CA PHE A 20 1.39 -14.21 -15.60
C PHE A 20 1.40 -15.13 -14.36
N GLY A 21 0.23 -15.65 -13.96
CA GLY A 21 0.08 -16.74 -12.98
C GLY A 21 0.12 -16.33 -11.51
N ILE A 22 0.56 -15.11 -11.18
CA ILE A 22 0.37 -14.51 -9.86
C ILE A 22 -0.21 -13.12 -10.08
N GLY A 23 -1.18 -12.75 -9.24
CA GLY A 23 -1.95 -11.53 -9.45
C GLY A 23 -1.12 -10.26 -9.56
N ASP A 24 -1.63 -9.34 -10.36
CA ASP A 24 -1.11 -8.01 -10.60
C ASP A 24 -2.19 -6.96 -10.31
N LEU A 25 -1.84 -5.68 -10.44
CA LEU A 25 -2.79 -4.57 -10.37
C LEU A 25 -3.40 -4.26 -11.75
N GLY A 26 -3.72 -5.29 -12.54
CA GLY A 26 -4.38 -5.20 -13.85
C GLY A 26 -5.91 -5.18 -13.75
N ASP A 27 -6.60 -5.50 -14.85
CA ASP A 27 -8.06 -5.42 -14.99
C ASP A 27 -8.84 -6.08 -13.84
N GLU A 28 -8.34 -7.21 -13.33
CA GLU A 28 -8.97 -7.95 -12.23
C GLU A 28 -8.88 -7.22 -10.88
N ALA A 29 -7.83 -6.42 -10.66
CA ALA A 29 -7.72 -5.57 -9.49
C ALA A 29 -8.80 -4.48 -9.49
N TYR A 30 -9.01 -3.85 -10.65
CA TYR A 30 -10.07 -2.87 -10.85
C TYR A 30 -11.45 -3.50 -10.72
N ALA A 31 -11.67 -4.68 -11.31
CA ALA A 31 -12.93 -5.41 -11.16
C ALA A 31 -13.22 -5.78 -9.69
N PHE A 32 -12.19 -6.16 -8.93
CA PHE A 32 -12.32 -6.42 -7.50
C PHE A 32 -12.59 -5.13 -6.71
N ALA A 33 -11.96 -4.02 -7.04
CA ALA A 33 -12.27 -2.72 -6.44
C ALA A 33 -13.70 -2.26 -6.74
N ASP A 34 -14.15 -2.39 -7.99
CA ASP A 34 -15.53 -2.12 -8.40
C ASP A 34 -16.52 -2.97 -7.60
N PHE A 35 -16.21 -4.25 -7.38
CA PHE A 35 -17.00 -5.12 -6.51
C PHE A 35 -17.07 -4.60 -5.07
N LEU A 36 -15.95 -4.14 -4.50
CA LEU A 36 -15.90 -3.61 -3.14
C LEU A 36 -16.62 -2.25 -3.02
N VAL A 37 -16.54 -1.39 -4.03
CA VAL A 37 -17.28 -0.12 -4.12
C VAL A 37 -18.77 -0.39 -4.22
N ALA A 38 -19.19 -1.31 -5.10
CA ALA A 38 -20.58 -1.74 -5.22
C ALA A 38 -21.11 -2.34 -3.91
N GLY A 39 -20.28 -3.09 -3.19
CA GLY A 39 -20.56 -3.61 -1.86
C GLY A 39 -20.58 -2.56 -0.74
N LYS A 40 -20.20 -1.30 -1.03
CA LYS A 40 -19.97 -0.22 -0.06
C LYS A 40 -18.95 -0.60 1.03
N CYS A 41 -18.06 -1.53 0.71
CA CYS A 41 -17.00 -1.99 1.60
C CYS A 41 -15.80 -1.03 1.59
N LEU A 42 -15.57 -0.33 0.48
CA LEU A 42 -14.70 0.84 0.42
C LEU A 42 -15.51 2.07 0.02
N HIS A 43 -15.36 3.16 0.77
CA HIS A 43 -16.02 4.44 0.51
C HIS A 43 -15.18 5.27 -0.47
N THR A 44 -14.93 4.76 -1.68
CA THR A 44 -13.98 5.36 -2.64
C THR A 44 -14.44 5.26 -4.11
N SER A 45 -13.83 6.08 -4.97
CA SER A 45 -14.08 6.15 -6.43
C SER A 45 -13.26 5.17 -7.26
N GLY A 46 -12.22 4.53 -6.69
CA GLY A 46 -11.36 3.57 -7.40
C GLY A 46 -10.32 4.20 -8.36
N GLU A 47 -10.28 5.53 -8.46
CA GLU A 47 -9.30 6.25 -9.29
C GLU A 47 -7.86 6.14 -8.76
N ASP A 48 -7.72 5.94 -7.44
CA ASP A 48 -6.45 5.83 -6.73
C ASP A 48 -6.41 4.53 -5.92
N ILE A 49 -6.54 3.42 -6.65
CA ILE A 49 -6.79 2.09 -6.08
C ILE A 49 -5.74 1.64 -5.06
N HIS A 50 -4.47 1.99 -5.28
CA HIS A 50 -3.39 1.62 -4.36
C HIS A 50 -3.52 2.38 -3.02
N TRP A 51 -3.88 3.67 -3.05
CA TRP A 51 -4.19 4.43 -1.83
C TRP A 51 -5.47 3.96 -1.14
N ASP A 52 -6.45 3.48 -1.89
CA ASP A 52 -7.65 2.87 -1.33
C ASP A 52 -7.35 1.61 -0.52
N PHE A 53 -6.47 0.73 -1.03
CA PHE A 53 -6.00 -0.44 -0.31
C PHE A 53 -5.14 -0.07 0.91
N ILE A 54 -4.23 0.90 0.78
CA ILE A 54 -3.45 1.42 1.92
C ILE A 54 -4.39 1.92 3.02
N ARG A 55 -5.41 2.69 2.66
CA ARG A 55 -6.42 3.18 3.61
C ARG A 55 -7.16 2.04 4.29
N ALA A 56 -7.55 0.99 3.56
CA ALA A 56 -8.23 -0.17 4.14
C ALA A 56 -7.33 -0.93 5.14
N VAL A 57 -6.05 -1.10 4.81
CA VAL A 57 -5.05 -1.71 5.71
C VAL A 57 -4.91 -0.89 6.99
N PHE A 58 -4.78 0.44 6.87
CA PHE A 58 -4.66 1.34 8.03
C PHE A 58 -5.95 1.40 8.85
N ALA A 59 -7.13 1.31 8.24
CA ALA A 59 -8.41 1.29 8.95
C ALA A 59 -8.71 0.00 9.70
N SER A 60 -7.95 -1.07 9.46
CA SER A 60 -8.18 -2.38 10.07
C SER A 60 -7.92 -2.38 11.59
N VAL A 61 -8.42 -3.41 12.28
CA VAL A 61 -8.16 -3.65 13.71
C VAL A 61 -6.81 -4.30 14.01
N ALA A 62 -5.99 -4.57 12.98
CA ALA A 62 -4.69 -5.20 13.18
C ALA A 62 -3.74 -4.28 13.96
N ASP A 63 -3.02 -4.85 14.93
CA ASP A 63 -2.05 -4.10 15.75
C ASP A 63 -0.94 -3.45 14.89
N THR A 64 -0.49 -4.15 13.85
CA THR A 64 0.56 -3.68 12.92
C THR A 64 0.05 -3.67 11.49
N ALA A 65 0.28 -2.55 10.79
CA ALA A 65 0.02 -2.38 9.36
C ALA A 65 1.36 -2.14 8.64
N ILE A 66 1.63 -2.93 7.60
CA ILE A 66 2.82 -2.81 6.76
C ILE A 66 2.36 -2.75 5.32
N ILE A 67 2.90 -1.81 4.56
CA ILE A 67 2.68 -1.69 3.12
C ILE A 67 4.02 -1.79 2.39
N PRO A 68 4.09 -2.45 1.23
CA PRO A 68 5.22 -2.32 0.32
C PRO A 68 5.45 -0.85 -0.07
N LEU A 69 6.71 -0.46 -0.23
CA LEU A 69 7.04 0.88 -0.72
C LEU A 69 6.51 1.10 -2.16
N GLN A 70 6.41 0.04 -2.95
CA GLN A 70 5.90 0.12 -4.32
C GLN A 70 4.43 0.53 -4.38
N ASP A 71 3.62 0.09 -3.42
CA ASP A 71 2.21 0.48 -3.31
C ASP A 71 2.09 1.95 -2.88
N LEU A 72 3.00 2.44 -2.02
CA LEU A 72 3.05 3.86 -1.67
C LEU A 72 3.34 4.74 -2.89
N LEU A 73 4.25 4.29 -3.75
CA LEU A 73 4.67 4.97 -4.97
C LEU A 73 3.69 4.76 -6.15
N GLY A 74 2.68 3.90 -6.00
CA GLY A 74 1.71 3.60 -7.06
C GLY A 74 2.32 2.87 -8.27
N LEU A 75 3.37 2.07 -8.06
CA LEU A 75 4.04 1.35 -9.15
C LEU A 75 3.23 0.13 -9.59
N GLY A 76 3.26 -0.14 -10.89
CA GLY A 76 2.71 -1.34 -11.51
C GLY A 76 3.69 -2.51 -11.47
N THR A 77 3.65 -3.35 -12.52
CA THR A 77 4.49 -4.57 -12.61
C THR A 77 5.99 -4.26 -12.62
N GLU A 78 6.39 -3.06 -13.03
CA GLU A 78 7.76 -2.57 -12.98
C GLU A 78 8.32 -2.40 -11.55
N GLY A 79 7.45 -2.23 -10.55
CA GLY A 79 7.82 -2.18 -9.14
C GLY A 79 8.09 -3.56 -8.51
N ARG A 80 7.88 -4.64 -9.27
CA ARG A 80 7.81 -5.98 -8.72
C ARG A 80 9.15 -6.47 -8.19
N MET A 81 9.17 -6.83 -6.90
CA MET A 81 10.39 -7.33 -6.26
C MET A 81 10.73 -8.77 -6.68
N ASN A 82 9.75 -9.66 -6.82
CA ASN A 82 9.99 -11.07 -7.12
C ASN A 82 8.84 -11.69 -7.93
N LEU A 83 9.22 -12.54 -8.90
CA LEU A 83 8.37 -13.46 -9.64
C LEU A 83 8.78 -14.89 -9.31
N PRO A 84 8.03 -15.57 -8.41
CA PRO A 84 8.25 -16.98 -8.14
C PRO A 84 8.26 -17.80 -9.43
N ASN A 85 9.15 -18.79 -9.50
CA ASN A 85 9.37 -19.63 -10.69
C ASN A 85 9.93 -18.88 -11.91
N SER A 86 10.45 -17.66 -11.75
CA SER A 86 11.36 -17.01 -12.69
C SER A 86 12.79 -17.08 -12.18
N THR A 87 13.75 -17.25 -13.08
CA THR A 87 15.20 -17.21 -12.78
C THR A 87 15.82 -15.85 -13.04
N GLU A 88 15.11 -14.91 -13.68
CA GLU A 88 15.63 -13.61 -14.12
C GLU A 88 14.75 -12.46 -13.64
N GLY A 89 15.34 -11.26 -13.53
CA GLY A 89 14.64 -10.00 -13.21
C GLY A 89 14.27 -9.79 -11.74
N ASN A 90 14.37 -10.81 -10.89
CA ASN A 90 14.02 -10.72 -9.47
C ASN A 90 15.02 -9.92 -8.63
N TRP A 91 14.55 -9.37 -7.51
CA TRP A 91 15.33 -8.69 -6.47
C TRP A 91 16.14 -7.49 -6.96
N SER A 92 15.79 -6.98 -8.14
CA SER A 92 16.52 -5.93 -8.86
C SER A 92 15.93 -4.54 -8.63
N TRP A 93 14.64 -4.44 -8.25
CA TRP A 93 13.98 -3.17 -8.01
C TRP A 93 14.67 -2.35 -6.92
N ARG A 94 14.85 -1.05 -7.17
CA ARG A 94 15.41 -0.06 -6.26
C ARG A 94 14.57 1.20 -6.39
N PHE A 95 14.30 1.86 -5.27
CA PHE A 95 13.76 3.21 -5.28
C PHE A 95 14.89 4.23 -5.43
N ALA A 96 14.61 5.36 -6.06
CA ALA A 96 15.45 6.55 -6.04
C ALA A 96 14.95 7.50 -4.93
N LYS A 97 15.82 8.36 -4.42
CA LYS A 97 15.45 9.30 -3.35
C LYS A 97 14.35 10.26 -3.83
N GLU A 98 14.38 10.60 -5.10
CA GLU A 98 13.49 11.53 -5.78
C GLU A 98 12.06 10.98 -5.93
N ASP A 99 11.89 9.66 -5.88
CA ASP A 99 10.57 9.01 -5.92
C ASP A 99 9.75 9.32 -4.66
N LEU A 100 10.44 9.53 -3.52
CA LEU A 100 9.82 9.86 -2.24
C LEU A 100 9.64 11.37 -2.08
N THR A 101 8.48 11.85 -2.53
CA THR A 101 8.06 13.24 -2.36
C THR A 101 7.35 13.51 -1.02
N ASP A 102 7.28 14.79 -0.63
CA ASP A 102 6.57 15.23 0.59
C ASP A 102 5.10 14.80 0.61
N ILE A 103 4.45 14.72 -0.55
CA ILE A 103 3.05 14.28 -0.68
C ILE A 103 2.84 12.87 -0.12
N HIS A 104 3.78 11.95 -0.35
CA HIS A 104 3.69 10.59 0.19
C HIS A 104 3.77 10.61 1.72
N GLY A 105 4.67 11.43 2.27
CA GLY A 105 4.84 11.59 3.72
C GLY A 105 3.63 12.23 4.39
N GLU A 106 3.04 13.26 3.78
CA GLU A 106 1.83 13.92 4.25
C GLU A 106 0.63 12.97 4.25
N ARG A 107 0.36 12.29 3.13
CA ARG A 107 -0.74 11.31 3.04
C ARG A 107 -0.58 10.16 4.03
N LEU A 108 0.64 9.64 4.20
CA LEU A 108 0.90 8.59 5.20
C LEU A 108 0.68 9.08 6.62
N ARG A 109 1.10 10.31 6.93
CA ARG A 109 0.87 10.91 8.24
C ARG A 109 -0.63 11.05 8.51
N ASP A 110 -1.38 11.59 7.55
CA ASP A 110 -2.82 11.77 7.68
C ASP A 110 -3.54 10.44 7.96
N LEU A 111 -3.21 9.37 7.24
CA LEU A 111 -3.76 8.03 7.49
C LEU A 111 -3.33 7.48 8.85
N THR A 112 -2.06 7.66 9.22
CA THR A 112 -1.52 7.21 10.51
C THR A 112 -2.26 7.86 11.68
N GLU A 113 -2.49 9.17 11.61
CA GLU A 113 -3.20 9.93 12.62
C GLU A 113 -4.69 9.61 12.63
N THR A 114 -5.34 9.61 11.46
CA THR A 114 -6.77 9.33 11.32
C THR A 114 -7.16 7.99 11.89
N TYR A 115 -6.33 6.96 11.68
CA TYR A 115 -6.60 5.59 12.15
C TYR A 115 -5.91 5.24 13.46
N GLY A 116 -5.35 6.22 14.18
CA GLY A 116 -4.81 6.02 15.52
C GLY A 116 -3.58 5.10 15.57
N ARG A 117 -2.79 5.08 14.49
CA ARG A 117 -1.54 4.30 14.36
C ARG A 117 -0.29 5.11 14.70
N THR A 118 -0.45 6.34 15.17
CA THR A 118 0.67 7.18 15.63
C THR A 118 1.38 6.51 16.83
N PRO A 119 2.72 6.40 16.82
CA PRO A 119 3.47 5.88 17.96
C PRO A 119 3.13 6.63 19.24
N LYS A 120 2.84 5.89 20.32
CA LYS A 120 2.55 6.47 21.65
C LYS A 120 3.80 6.98 22.38
N HIS A 121 4.98 6.64 21.87
CA HIS A 121 6.27 7.06 22.41
C HIS A 121 7.03 7.81 21.32
N GLU A 122 7.63 8.95 21.68
CA GLU A 122 8.55 9.65 20.78
C GLU A 122 9.72 8.73 20.46
N VAL A 123 9.84 8.36 19.19
CA VAL A 123 11.07 7.81 18.66
C VAL A 123 11.99 9.00 18.45
N GLY A 124 13.02 9.14 19.29
CA GLY A 124 14.03 10.19 19.13
C GLY A 124 14.53 10.21 17.69
N SER A 125 14.71 11.42 17.12
CA SER A 125 15.10 11.54 15.71
C SER A 125 16.38 10.73 15.46
N ILE A 126 16.31 9.73 14.60
CA ILE A 126 17.51 9.06 14.10
C ILE A 126 18.20 10.11 13.23
N ARG A 127 19.30 10.68 13.73
CA ARG A 127 20.22 11.45 12.88
C ARG A 127 20.74 10.46 11.85
N LEU A 128 20.35 10.66 10.60
CA LEU A 128 21.10 10.10 9.48
C LEU A 128 22.42 10.86 9.50
N ASP A 129 23.46 10.23 10.04
CA ASP A 129 24.83 10.72 9.93
C ASP A 129 25.14 10.83 8.43
N GLN A 130 24.97 12.03 7.89
CA GLN A 130 25.65 12.41 6.67
C GLN A 130 27.10 12.58 7.08
N ASP A 131 27.94 11.60 6.72
CA ASP A 131 29.38 11.72 6.42
C ASP A 131 30.09 10.36 6.59
N LYS A 132 30.07 9.54 5.53
CA LYS A 132 31.12 8.59 5.09
C LYS A 132 30.77 8.24 3.63
N GLU A 133 31.48 8.60 2.57
CA GLU A 133 32.81 9.18 2.29
C GLU A 133 32.69 10.23 1.17
#